data_AF-A0A1Y3ZUF1-F1
#
_entry.id   AF-A0A1Y3ZUF1-F1
#
_cell.length_a   1.000
_cell.length_b   1.000
_cell.length_c   1.000
_cell.angle_alpha   90.00
_cell.angle_beta   90.00
_cell.angle_gamma   90.00
#
_symmetry.space_group_name_H-M   'P 1'
#
loop_
_entity.id
_entity.type
_entity.pdbx_description
1 polymer ?
#
loop_
_entity_poly.entity_id
_entity_poly.type
_entity_poly.pdbx_seq_one_letter_code
_entity_poly.pdbx_strand_id
1 'polypeptide(L)'
;MKHNLFRTGVSLLLLLAMLAASLPAVFAAEGSNLYITGYQVTDSSGRSVGSISKGNTVNITVSVKDTGDGTGAGDPKTLDITKLDDSFTGGSLSVEKTSSDSAPLVYAVRLTGLTYKGVGQSLKLQVGTAGDASSYQTLEVTITEAVVYEAPTNVPEPPSAPDPATASAPPPPP
;
A
#
# COMPACT_ATOMS: atom_id res chain seq x y z
N MET A 1 -33.60 21.21 -37.95
CA MET A 1 -32.68 21.18 -36.79
C MET A 1 -32.26 19.74 -36.52
N LYS A 2 -31.05 19.32 -36.94
CA LYS A 2 -30.43 18.06 -36.51
C LYS A 2 -29.03 17.94 -37.10
N HIS A 3 -28.03 18.26 -36.29
CA HIS A 3 -26.66 17.74 -36.36
C HIS A 3 -25.93 18.35 -35.16
N ASN A 4 -25.98 17.71 -34.00
CA ASN A 4 -25.14 18.05 -32.84
C ASN A 4 -25.08 16.91 -31.78
N LEU A 5 -25.40 15.66 -32.12
CA LEU A 5 -25.33 14.55 -31.16
C LEU A 5 -24.07 13.66 -31.29
N PHE A 6 -23.27 13.83 -32.34
CA PHE A 6 -22.15 12.91 -32.62
C PHE A 6 -20.78 13.35 -32.11
N ARG A 7 -20.64 14.59 -31.60
CA ARG A 7 -19.34 15.11 -31.11
C ARG A 7 -19.08 14.91 -29.61
N THR A 8 -20.11 14.63 -28.82
CA THR A 8 -19.99 14.55 -27.35
C THR A 8 -19.62 13.14 -26.85
N GLY A 9 -19.87 12.10 -27.64
CA GLY A 9 -19.61 10.71 -27.24
C GLY A 9 -18.13 10.31 -27.27
N VAL A 10 -17.33 10.93 -28.16
CA VAL A 10 -15.92 10.55 -28.36
C VAL A 10 -15.02 11.10 -27.24
N SER A 11 -15.33 12.27 -26.69
CA SER A 11 -14.54 12.86 -25.60
C SER A 11 -14.69 12.14 -24.25
N LEU A 12 -15.85 11.54 -23.98
CA LEU A 12 -16.05 10.78 -22.73
C LEU A 12 -15.30 9.44 -22.77
N LEU A 13 -15.19 8.83 -23.94
CA LEU A 13 -14.50 7.55 -24.12
C LEU A 13 -12.97 7.71 -24.04
N LEU A 14 -12.43 8.87 -24.46
CA LEU A 14 -11.01 9.22 -24.28
C LEU A 14 -10.65 9.57 -22.82
N LEU A 15 -11.58 10.18 -22.07
CA LEU A 15 -11.39 10.47 -20.64
C LEU A 15 -11.43 9.18 -19.79
N LEU A 16 -12.24 8.20 -20.18
CA LEU A 16 -12.30 6.90 -19.51
C LEU A 16 -11.06 6.02 -19.81
N ALA A 17 -10.43 6.21 -20.97
CA ALA A 17 -9.20 5.50 -21.34
C ALA A 17 -7.93 6.03 -20.63
N MET A 18 -7.93 7.31 -20.22
CA MET A 18 -6.79 7.92 -19.50
C MET A 18 -6.80 7.64 -17.99
N LEU A 19 -7.90 7.13 -17.42
CA LEU A 19 -8.00 6.75 -16.00
C LEU A 19 -7.69 5.27 -15.74
N ALA A 20 -6.95 4.62 -16.65
CA ALA A 20 -6.53 3.22 -16.52
C ALA A 20 -5.01 3.05 -16.35
N ALA A 21 -4.26 4.13 -16.07
CA ALA A 21 -2.80 4.12 -16.06
C ALA A 21 -2.15 4.19 -14.66
N SER A 22 -2.90 3.98 -13.57
CA SER A 22 -2.33 3.96 -12.22
C SER A 22 -2.82 2.80 -11.35
N LEU A 23 -3.11 1.65 -11.96
CA LEU A 23 -3.22 0.42 -11.21
C LEU A 23 -1.80 -0.14 -11.01
N PRO A 24 -1.33 -0.34 -9.76
CA PRO A 24 -0.10 -1.08 -9.55
C PRO A 24 -0.22 -2.44 -10.22
N ALA A 25 0.82 -2.84 -10.95
CA ALA A 25 0.88 -4.14 -11.58
C ALA A 25 0.80 -5.22 -10.48
N VAL A 26 -0.38 -5.81 -10.30
CA VAL A 26 -0.53 -7.07 -9.58
C VAL A 26 0.04 -8.13 -10.51
N PHE A 27 1.27 -8.56 -10.22
CA PHE A 27 1.81 -9.77 -10.80
C PHE A 27 0.98 -10.94 -10.27
N ALA A 28 -0.04 -11.34 -11.02
CA ALA A 28 -0.69 -12.62 -10.82
C ALA A 28 0.34 -13.70 -11.19
N ALA A 29 0.87 -14.40 -10.19
CA ALA A 29 1.60 -15.63 -10.43
C ALA A 29 0.65 -16.61 -11.14
N GLU A 30 1.06 -17.15 -12.28
CA GLU A 30 0.30 -18.19 -12.99
C GLU A 30 0.10 -19.39 -12.04
N GLY A 31 -1.15 -19.72 -11.72
CA GLY A 31 -1.54 -20.74 -10.73
C GLY A 31 -2.11 -20.21 -9.40
N SER A 32 -2.26 -18.88 -9.25
CA SER A 32 -2.79 -18.25 -8.04
C SER A 32 -4.31 -18.32 -7.90
N ASN A 33 -4.82 -19.02 -6.88
CA ASN A 33 -6.25 -19.02 -6.54
C ASN A 33 -6.62 -17.97 -5.47
N LEU A 34 -5.64 -17.33 -4.82
CA LEU A 34 -5.90 -16.31 -3.81
C LEU A 34 -5.72 -14.91 -4.40
N TYR A 35 -6.64 -14.02 -4.06
CA TYR A 35 -6.66 -12.64 -4.54
C TYR A 35 -6.92 -11.70 -3.38
N ILE A 36 -6.09 -10.66 -3.26
CA ILE A 36 -6.38 -9.53 -2.38
C ILE A 36 -7.45 -8.69 -3.05
N THR A 37 -8.58 -8.48 -2.37
CA THR A 37 -9.72 -7.68 -2.88
C THR A 37 -9.77 -6.29 -2.27
N GLY A 38 -9.03 -6.06 -1.17
CA GLY A 38 -8.91 -4.77 -0.52
C GLY A 38 -8.18 -4.85 0.80
N TYR A 39 -7.92 -3.68 1.40
CA TYR A 39 -7.39 -3.57 2.75
C TYR A 39 -7.97 -2.35 3.46
N GLN A 40 -7.91 -2.35 4.78
CA GLN A 40 -8.21 -1.20 5.63
C GLN A 40 -7.15 -1.02 6.71
N VAL A 41 -6.78 0.23 6.96
CA VAL A 41 -5.85 0.62 8.02
C VAL A 41 -6.61 1.37 9.11
N THR A 42 -6.44 0.94 10.36
CA THR A 42 -6.98 1.65 11.52
C THR A 42 -5.93 1.86 12.60
N ASP A 43 -6.19 2.81 13.50
CA ASP A 43 -5.45 2.92 14.76
C ASP A 43 -5.90 1.84 15.76
N SER A 44 -5.31 1.89 16.96
CA SER A 44 -5.65 1.00 18.08
C SER A 44 -7.09 1.14 18.58
N SER A 45 -7.75 2.27 18.28
CA SER A 45 -9.15 2.55 18.64
C SER A 45 -10.13 2.15 17.52
N GLY A 46 -9.63 1.61 16.41
CA GLY A 46 -10.45 1.21 15.26
C GLY A 46 -10.82 2.35 14.31
N ARG A 47 -10.20 3.53 14.44
CA ARG A 47 -10.44 4.67 13.55
C ARG A 47 -9.55 4.56 12.31
N SER A 48 -10.10 4.82 11.13
CA SER A 48 -9.32 4.88 9.88
C SER A 48 -8.19 5.90 9.99
N VAL A 49 -7.01 5.53 9.48
CA VAL A 49 -5.80 6.35 9.49
C VAL A 49 -5.56 6.92 8.09
N GLY A 50 -5.22 8.20 8.00
CA GLY A 50 -4.89 8.85 6.72
C GLY A 50 -3.39 8.85 6.38
N SER A 51 -2.53 8.64 7.37
CA SER A 51 -1.07 8.58 7.18
C SER A 51 -0.38 7.80 8.31
N ILE A 52 0.65 7.02 7.98
CA ILE A 52 1.44 6.21 8.90
C ILE A 52 2.90 6.64 8.78
N SER A 53 3.43 7.24 9.83
CA SER A 53 4.85 7.61 9.94
C SER A 53 5.66 6.50 10.59
N LYS A 54 6.99 6.52 10.39
CA LYS A 54 7.91 5.59 11.04
C LYS A 54 7.65 5.50 12.54
N GLY A 55 7.55 4.28 13.06
CA GLY A 55 7.31 4.00 14.48
C GLY A 55 5.83 4.00 14.89
N ASN A 56 4.91 4.45 14.03
CA ASN A 56 3.48 4.35 14.31
C ASN A 56 3.05 2.88 14.37
N THR A 57 2.16 2.59 15.31
CA THR A 57 1.49 1.30 15.44
C THR A 57 0.08 1.38 14.87
N VAL A 58 -0.27 0.44 13.99
CA VAL A 58 -1.57 0.37 13.30
C VAL A 58 -2.11 -1.06 13.28
N ASN A 59 -3.39 -1.17 12.96
CA ASN A 59 -4.04 -2.43 12.62
C ASN A 59 -4.33 -2.42 11.11
N ILE A 60 -4.07 -3.54 10.45
CA ILE A 60 -4.34 -3.70 9.01
C ILE A 60 -5.21 -4.93 8.81
N THR A 61 -6.35 -4.74 8.17
CA THR A 61 -7.22 -5.85 7.74
C THR A 61 -7.11 -6.01 6.24
N VAL A 62 -6.72 -7.20 5.77
CA VAL A 62 -6.63 -7.54 4.35
C VAL A 62 -7.78 -8.48 3.99
N SER A 63 -8.54 -8.12 2.97
CA SER A 63 -9.60 -8.97 2.42
C SER A 63 -9.02 -9.87 1.34
N VAL A 64 -9.19 -11.18 1.49
CA VAL A 64 -8.68 -12.19 0.56
C VAL A 64 -9.85 -13.02 0.05
N LYS A 65 -9.86 -13.27 -1.26
CA LYS A 65 -10.79 -14.16 -1.95
C LYS A 65 -10.03 -15.38 -2.45
N ASP A 66 -10.51 -16.56 -2.10
CA ASP A 66 -10.04 -17.85 -2.61
C ASP A 66 -11.03 -18.36 -3.68
N THR A 67 -10.56 -18.45 -4.92
CA THR A 67 -11.33 -18.97 -6.04
C THR A 67 -11.17 -20.48 -6.24
N GLY A 68 -10.25 -21.12 -5.52
CA GLY A 68 -9.97 -22.56 -5.61
C GLY A 68 -10.97 -23.41 -4.83
N ASP A 69 -11.46 -22.93 -3.68
CA ASP A 69 -12.47 -23.63 -2.87
C ASP A 69 -13.83 -23.76 -3.60
N GLY A 70 -14.19 -22.77 -4.44
CA GLY A 70 -15.35 -22.78 -5.35
C GLY A 70 -16.74 -22.89 -4.72
N THR A 71 -16.84 -23.26 -3.44
CA THR A 71 -18.07 -23.64 -2.74
C THR A 71 -18.35 -22.77 -1.51
N GLY A 72 -17.33 -22.09 -1.00
CA GLY A 72 -17.34 -21.32 0.24
C GLY A 72 -17.24 -22.17 1.49
N ALA A 73 -17.15 -23.50 1.38
CA ALA A 73 -17.23 -24.41 2.52
C ALA A 73 -15.95 -24.46 3.35
N GLY A 74 -14.81 -24.04 2.78
CA GLY A 74 -13.54 -23.96 3.50
C GLY A 74 -13.61 -23.09 4.76
N ASP A 75 -12.89 -23.52 5.80
CA ASP A 75 -12.66 -22.71 7.00
C ASP A 75 -11.27 -22.06 6.90
N PRO A 76 -11.17 -20.72 6.80
CA PRO A 76 -9.87 -20.07 6.70
C PRO A 76 -8.99 -20.25 7.95
N LYS A 77 -9.55 -20.71 9.08
CA LYS A 77 -8.76 -21.03 10.28
C LYS A 77 -7.91 -22.29 10.13
N THR A 78 -8.16 -23.13 9.14
CA THR A 78 -7.32 -24.29 8.84
C THR A 78 -6.14 -23.94 7.95
N LEU A 79 -6.12 -22.72 7.39
CA LEU A 79 -5.00 -22.23 6.60
C LEU A 79 -3.82 -21.89 7.51
N ASP A 80 -2.62 -22.16 7.03
CA ASP A 80 -1.40 -21.63 7.60
C ASP A 80 -1.11 -20.26 6.98
N ILE A 81 -1.31 -19.21 7.78
CA ILE A 81 -1.15 -17.83 7.36
C ILE A 81 -0.06 -17.18 8.21
N THR A 82 1.02 -16.81 7.54
CA THR A 82 2.18 -16.18 8.18
C THR A 82 2.42 -14.79 7.60
N LYS A 83 2.65 -13.81 8.47
CA LYS A 83 3.15 -12.49 8.04
C LYS A 83 4.65 -12.62 7.73
N LEU A 84 5.08 -12.16 6.56
CA LEU A 84 6.49 -12.14 6.18
C LEU A 84 7.20 -10.88 6.69
N ASP A 85 8.53 -10.86 6.60
CA ASP A 85 9.31 -9.66 6.87
C ASP A 85 9.16 -8.67 5.71
N ASP A 86 8.65 -7.48 6.01
CA ASP A 86 8.30 -6.44 5.03
C ASP A 86 8.44 -5.03 5.64
N SER A 87 7.65 -4.05 5.19
CA SER A 87 7.66 -2.67 5.71
C SER A 87 7.12 -2.52 7.14
N PHE A 88 6.45 -3.53 7.67
CA PHE A 88 5.82 -3.58 8.98
C PHE A 88 6.43 -4.69 9.83
N THR A 89 6.50 -4.49 11.15
CA THR A 89 7.03 -5.48 12.10
C THR A 89 6.12 -5.67 13.30
N GLY A 90 6.31 -6.79 14.01
CA GLY A 90 5.52 -7.16 15.17
C GLY A 90 4.08 -7.52 14.83
N GLY A 91 3.20 -7.28 15.80
CA GLY A 91 1.78 -7.54 15.72
C GLY A 91 1.38 -9.01 15.89
N SER A 92 0.07 -9.23 15.91
CA SER A 92 -0.56 -10.55 15.94
C SER A 92 -1.50 -10.72 14.75
N LEU A 93 -1.66 -11.96 14.31
CA LEU A 93 -2.51 -12.30 13.17
C LEU A 93 -3.75 -13.07 13.65
N SER A 94 -4.89 -12.73 13.08
CA SER A 94 -6.13 -13.50 13.21
C SER A 94 -6.87 -13.53 11.88
N VAL A 95 -7.71 -14.54 11.68
CA VAL A 95 -8.44 -14.73 10.42
C VAL A 95 -9.92 -14.99 10.70
N GLU A 96 -10.76 -14.43 9.85
CA GLU A 96 -12.22 -14.51 9.97
C GLU A 96 -12.85 -14.71 8.59
N LYS A 97 -13.70 -15.73 8.45
CA LYS A 97 -14.50 -15.93 7.23
C LYS A 97 -15.55 -14.82 7.13
N THR A 98 -15.66 -14.22 5.95
CA THR A 98 -16.61 -13.13 5.67
C THR A 98 -17.62 -13.48 4.57
N SER A 99 -17.37 -14.55 3.80
CA SER A 99 -18.35 -15.09 2.85
C SER A 99 -19.40 -15.98 3.52
N SER A 100 -20.58 -16.04 2.92
CA SER A 100 -21.59 -17.06 3.24
C SER A 100 -21.27 -18.40 2.58
N ASP A 101 -21.80 -19.49 3.13
CA ASP A 101 -21.79 -20.79 2.47
C ASP A 101 -22.64 -20.67 1.18
N SER A 102 -22.11 -21.10 0.02
CA SER A 102 -22.66 -20.90 -1.36
C SER A 102 -22.04 -19.79 -2.21
N ALA A 103 -21.00 -19.11 -1.73
CA ALA A 103 -20.18 -18.19 -2.52
C ALA A 103 -18.70 -18.57 -2.40
N PRO A 104 -17.81 -18.21 -3.36
CA PRO A 104 -16.38 -18.44 -3.19
C PRO A 104 -15.88 -17.93 -1.85
N LEU A 105 -14.94 -18.64 -1.24
CA LEU A 105 -14.45 -18.33 0.10
C LEU A 105 -13.84 -16.92 0.10
N VAL A 106 -14.32 -16.06 0.99
CA VAL A 106 -13.76 -14.74 1.27
C VAL A 106 -13.51 -14.65 2.77
N TYR A 107 -12.34 -14.16 3.14
CA TYR A 107 -11.94 -14.01 4.53
C TYR A 107 -11.12 -12.74 4.75
N ALA A 108 -11.12 -12.28 5.99
CA ALA A 108 -10.35 -11.14 6.45
C ALA A 108 -9.16 -11.64 7.27
N VAL A 109 -7.95 -11.26 6.86
CA VAL A 109 -6.72 -11.41 7.65
C VAL A 109 -6.51 -10.13 8.43
N ARG A 110 -6.65 -10.18 9.75
CA ARG A 110 -6.50 -9.04 10.65
C ARG A 110 -5.14 -9.11 11.33
N LEU A 111 -4.30 -8.11 11.05
CA LEU A 111 -3.02 -7.90 11.70
C LEU A 111 -3.14 -6.74 12.69
N THR A 112 -2.96 -7.03 13.97
CA THR A 112 -3.16 -6.06 15.06
C THR A 112 -1.82 -5.68 15.67
N GLY A 113 -1.59 -4.38 15.87
CA GLY A 113 -0.37 -3.89 16.53
C GLY A 113 0.89 -3.95 15.64
N LEU A 114 0.75 -3.72 14.35
CA LEU A 114 1.88 -3.62 13.42
C LEU A 114 2.59 -2.29 13.57
N THR A 115 3.92 -2.31 13.70
CA THR A 115 4.75 -1.10 13.73
C THR A 115 5.38 -0.85 12.36
N TYR A 116 5.18 0.34 11.80
CA TYR A 116 5.75 0.72 10.51
C TYR A 116 7.25 1.09 10.63
N LYS A 117 8.10 0.47 9.81
CA LYS A 117 9.56 0.64 9.85
C LYS A 117 10.04 1.98 9.25
N GLY A 118 9.18 2.68 8.50
CA GLY A 118 9.54 3.91 7.78
C GLY A 118 10.21 3.67 6.42
N VAL A 119 10.22 2.42 5.94
CA VAL A 119 10.84 2.04 4.65
C VAL A 119 9.90 1.17 3.84
N GLY A 120 9.76 1.49 2.55
CA GLY A 120 8.80 0.84 1.66
C GLY A 120 7.34 1.01 2.12
N GLN A 121 6.44 0.32 1.43
CA GLN A 121 4.99 0.37 1.69
C GLN A 121 4.33 -1.02 1.60
N SER A 122 5.11 -2.09 1.50
CA SER A 122 4.58 -3.43 1.25
C SER A 122 4.20 -4.13 2.55
N LEU A 123 3.02 -4.74 2.58
CA LEU A 123 2.64 -5.78 3.53
C LEU A 123 2.57 -7.11 2.79
N LYS A 124 3.27 -8.12 3.31
CA LYS A 124 3.43 -9.43 2.68
C LYS A 124 2.92 -10.53 3.61
N LEU A 125 2.08 -11.39 3.06
CA LEU A 125 1.51 -12.55 3.73
C LEU A 125 1.90 -13.79 2.92
N GLN A 126 2.16 -14.88 3.62
CA GLN A 126 2.28 -16.21 3.04
C GLN A 126 1.07 -17.03 3.51
N VAL A 127 0.33 -17.58 2.57
CA VAL A 127 -0.89 -18.37 2.82
C VAL A 127 -0.73 -19.73 2.17
N GLY A 128 -1.04 -20.79 2.90
CA GLY A 128 -1.07 -22.15 2.38
C GLY A 128 -1.78 -23.11 3.31
N THR A 129 -1.62 -24.40 3.05
CA THR A 129 -2.10 -25.48 3.89
C THR A 129 -0.92 -26.10 4.63
N ALA A 130 -1.02 -26.20 5.95
CA ALA A 130 0.01 -26.80 6.78
C ALA A 130 0.32 -28.24 6.30
N GLY A 131 1.60 -28.51 6.00
CA GLY A 131 2.06 -29.81 5.51
C GLY A 131 2.02 -29.99 3.98
N ASP A 132 1.49 -29.03 3.22
CA ASP A 132 1.55 -29.02 1.77
C ASP A 132 2.37 -27.83 1.25
N ALA A 133 3.67 -28.05 1.03
CA ALA A 133 4.60 -27.01 0.57
C ALA A 133 4.20 -26.40 -0.79
N SER A 134 3.53 -27.15 -1.66
CA SER A 134 3.14 -26.68 -3.00
C SER A 134 1.90 -25.78 -2.97
N SER A 135 1.16 -25.76 -1.86
CA SER A 135 -0.01 -24.90 -1.68
C SER A 135 0.33 -23.45 -1.32
N TYR A 136 1.58 -23.18 -0.90
CA TYR A 136 1.92 -21.86 -0.36
C TYR A 136 2.07 -20.80 -1.43
N GLN A 137 1.43 -19.67 -1.17
CA GLN A 137 1.42 -18.50 -2.01
C GLN A 137 1.75 -17.24 -1.22
N THR A 138 2.55 -16.36 -1.82
CA THR A 138 2.81 -15.02 -1.28
C THR A 138 1.78 -14.03 -1.83
N LEU A 139 1.11 -13.34 -0.91
CA LEU A 139 0.23 -12.21 -1.18
C LEU A 139 0.94 -10.92 -0.75
N GLU A 140 0.97 -9.92 -1.63
CA GLU A 140 1.59 -8.63 -1.37
C GLU A 140 0.60 -7.50 -1.64
N VAL A 141 0.48 -6.58 -0.69
CA VAL A 141 -0.35 -5.38 -0.82
C VAL A 141 0.47 -4.14 -0.50
N THR A 142 0.28 -3.08 -1.28
CA THR A 142 0.87 -1.76 -1.02
C THR A 142 -0.05 -0.94 -0.12
N ILE A 143 0.43 -0.57 1.06
CA ILE A 143 -0.26 0.26 2.05
C ILE A 143 0.05 1.73 1.72
N THR A 144 -0.93 2.41 1.13
CA THR A 144 -0.73 3.76 0.58
C THR A 144 -0.61 4.86 1.63
N GLU A 145 -1.10 4.60 2.84
CA GLU A 145 -1.03 5.49 3.98
C GLU A 145 0.38 5.56 4.57
N ALA A 146 1.24 4.58 4.29
CA ALA A 146 2.60 4.53 4.80
C ALA A 146 3.50 5.55 4.11
N VAL A 147 4.05 6.50 4.87
CA VAL A 147 4.92 7.56 4.35
C VAL A 147 6.38 7.15 4.54
N VAL A 148 7.07 6.89 3.42
CA VAL A 148 8.50 6.54 3.45
C VAL A 148 9.29 7.68 4.06
N TYR A 149 10.12 7.37 5.05
CA TYR A 149 10.99 8.35 5.68
C TYR A 149 12.17 8.68 4.76
N GLU A 150 12.30 9.95 4.39
CA GLU A 150 13.50 10.49 3.75
C GLU A 150 14.33 11.25 4.80
N ALA A 151 15.62 10.92 4.92
CA ALA A 151 16.51 11.64 5.82
C ALA A 151 16.72 13.08 5.31
N PRO A 152 16.72 14.11 6.18
CA PRO A 152 16.98 15.48 5.76
C PRO A 152 18.33 15.58 5.04
N THR A 153 18.30 15.98 3.77
CA THR A 153 19.53 16.28 3.04
C THR A 153 20.05 17.63 3.55
N ASN A 154 21.03 17.60 4.44
CA ASN A 154 21.79 18.81 4.80
C ASN A 154 22.64 19.18 3.57
N VAL A 155 22.07 19.92 2.62
CA VAL A 155 22.85 20.59 1.60
C VAL A 155 23.46 21.81 2.28
N PRO A 156 24.79 21.89 2.47
CA PRO A 156 25.42 23.08 3.02
C PRO A 156 25.08 24.26 2.11
N GLU A 157 24.53 25.33 2.66
CA GLU A 157 24.34 26.57 1.93
C GLU A 157 25.71 27.04 1.43
N PRO A 158 25.88 27.34 0.12
CA PRO A 158 27.16 27.82 -0.38
C PRO A 158 27.56 29.06 0.42
N PRO A 159 28.83 29.18 0.86
CA PRO A 159 29.26 30.31 1.67
C PRO A 159 28.96 31.61 0.92
N SER A 160 28.24 32.53 1.58
CA SER A 160 28.01 33.87 1.06
C SER A 160 29.35 34.51 0.70
N ALA A 161 29.49 34.98 -0.54
CA ALA A 161 30.69 35.70 -0.97
C ALA A 161 30.93 36.91 -0.03
N PRO A 162 32.19 37.19 0.35
CA PRO A 162 32.49 38.35 1.18
C PRO A 162 31.98 39.63 0.51
N ASP A 163 31.32 40.48 1.29
CA ASP A 163 30.89 41.81 0.86
C ASP A 163 32.11 42.59 0.34
N PRO A 164 32.08 43.21 -0.85
CA PRO A 164 33.22 43.97 -1.35
C PRO A 164 33.49 45.10 -0.36
N ALA A 165 34.60 45.01 0.36
CA ALA A 165 35.05 46.08 1.25
C ALA A 165 35.06 47.39 0.45
N THR A 166 34.21 48.33 0.85
CA THR A 166 34.17 49.70 0.32
C THR A 166 35.58 50.26 0.42
N ALA A 167 36.28 50.32 -0.71
CA ALA A 167 37.59 50.95 -0.78
C ALA A 167 37.42 52.41 -0.37
N SER A 168 37.90 52.75 0.82
CA SER A 168 37.95 54.12 1.32
C SER A 168 38.59 55.01 0.27
N ALA A 169 37.83 55.98 -0.25
CA ALA A 169 38.33 57.00 -1.17
C ALA A 169 39.50 57.76 -0.52
N PRO A 170 40.61 58.00 -1.23
CA PRO A 170 41.74 58.75 -0.68
C PRO A 170 41.34 60.22 -0.42
N PRO A 171 41.88 60.86 0.63
CA PRO A 171 41.59 62.26 0.92
C PRO A 171 42.17 63.18 -0.17
N PRO A 172 41.53 64.34 -0.44
CA PRO A 172 41.99 65.27 -1.46
C PRO A 172 43.33 65.93 -1.06
N PRO A 173 44.20 66.25 -2.04
CA PRO A 173 45.52 66.86 -1.79
C PRO A 173 45.40 68.33 -1.29
N PRO A 174 46.47 68.86 -0.66
CA PRO A 174 46.45 70.12 0.10
C PRO A 174 46.23 71.38 -0.75
#